data_AF-A0A2V5MTW2-F1
#
_entry.id   AF-A0A2V5MTW2-F1
#
_cell.length_a   1.000
_cell.length_b   1.000
_cell.length_c   1.000
_cell.angle_alpha   90.00
_cell.angle_beta   90.00
_cell.angle_gamma   90.00
#
_symmetry.space_group_name_H-M   'P 1'
#
loop_
_entity.id
_entity.type
_entity.pdbx_description
1 polymer ?
#
loop_
_entity_poly.entity_id
_entity_poly.type
_entity_poly.pdbx_seq_one_letter_code
_entity_poly.pdbx_strand_id
1 'polypeptide(L)'
;MPSSLKRTESPIFIVSSGRSGSTILTWCLGQHPNIIPEEESNWLGPFAIDAAVAFHRGSVRGERGQLSANFIQREELLSGLGQAINELIVSHRRKFEDINLR
;
A
#
# COMPACT_ATOMS: atom_id res chain seq x y z
N MET A 1 28.85 9.41 -3.93
CA MET A 1 27.40 9.56 -3.71
C MET A 1 26.97 8.41 -2.80
N PRO A 2 26.58 8.62 -1.54
CA PRO A 2 26.02 7.51 -0.78
C PRO A 2 24.74 7.09 -1.49
N SER A 3 24.73 5.86 -1.99
CA SER A 3 23.54 5.20 -2.50
C SER A 3 22.49 5.27 -1.40
N SER A 4 21.46 6.09 -1.58
CA SER A 4 20.29 6.11 -0.72
C SER A 4 19.76 4.68 -0.67
N LEU A 5 20.03 3.97 0.43
CA LEU A 5 19.40 2.70 0.74
C LEU A 5 17.90 2.97 0.60
N LYS A 6 17.28 2.42 -0.45
CA LYS A 6 15.84 2.52 -0.65
C LYS A 6 15.24 1.83 0.57
N ARG A 7 14.77 2.62 1.54
CA ARG A 7 14.20 2.11 2.79
C ARG A 7 13.13 1.12 2.36
N THR A 8 13.31 -0.15 2.71
CA THR A 8 12.27 -1.13 2.48
C THR A 8 11.14 -0.73 3.40
N GLU A 9 10.13 -0.08 2.83
CA GLU A 9 8.92 0.27 3.55
C GLU A 9 8.30 -1.06 3.99
N SER A 10 8.29 -1.29 5.32
CA SER A 10 7.87 -2.54 5.94
C SER A 10 6.52 -2.32 6.64
N PRO A 11 5.40 -2.26 5.88
CA PRO A 11 4.09 -2.06 6.47
C PRO A 11 3.72 -3.24 7.38
N ILE A 12 3.04 -2.94 8.48
CA ILE A 12 2.48 -3.94 9.40
C ILE A 12 0.98 -4.03 9.11
N PHE A 13 0.53 -5.18 8.59
CA PHE A 13 -0.89 -5.42 8.34
C PHE A 13 -1.53 -6.12 9.55
N ILE A 14 -2.59 -5.52 10.08
CA ILE A 14 -3.43 -6.12 11.11
C ILE A 14 -4.69 -6.67 10.45
N VAL A 15 -4.77 -7.99 10.30
CA VAL A 15 -5.90 -8.70 9.68
C VAL A 15 -6.63 -9.49 10.75
N SER A 16 -7.93 -9.29 10.86
CA SER A 16 -8.73 -9.93 11.91
C SER A 16 -10.22 -9.96 11.56
N SER A 17 -11.00 -10.73 12.32
CA SER A 17 -12.45 -10.64 12.29
C SER A 17 -12.94 -9.43 13.07
N GLY A 18 -14.18 -8.99 12.80
CA GLY A 18 -14.81 -7.90 13.55
C GLY A 18 -14.87 -8.20 15.06
N ARG A 19 -14.64 -7.17 15.88
CA ARG A 19 -14.70 -7.22 17.36
C ARG A 19 -13.62 -8.08 18.04
N SER A 20 -12.55 -8.43 17.33
CA SER A 20 -11.41 -9.20 17.87
C SER A 20 -10.33 -8.36 18.57
N GLY A 21 -10.52 -7.04 18.68
CA GLY A 21 -9.55 -6.14 19.30
C GLY A 21 -8.47 -5.59 18.35
N SER A 22 -8.68 -5.63 17.04
CA SER A 22 -7.75 -5.02 16.07
C SER A 22 -7.50 -3.54 16.32
N THR A 23 -8.54 -2.76 16.65
CA THR A 23 -8.40 -1.34 16.97
C THR A 23 -7.45 -1.14 18.14
N ILE A 24 -7.68 -1.77 19.29
CA ILE A 24 -6.80 -1.60 20.46
C ILE A 24 -5.37 -2.06 20.17
N LEU A 25 -5.18 -3.09 19.36
CA LEU A 25 -3.84 -3.51 18.91
C LEU A 25 -3.15 -2.44 18.08
N THR A 26 -3.84 -1.82 17.11
CA THR A 26 -3.31 -0.69 16.32
C THR A 26 -2.87 0.45 17.23
N TRP A 27 -3.68 0.79 18.24
CA TRP A 27 -3.37 1.84 19.22
C TRP A 27 -2.14 1.49 20.07
N CYS A 28 -2.03 0.25 20.55
CA CYS A 28 -0.87 -0.21 21.31
C CYS A 28 0.42 -0.16 20.49
N LEU A 29 0.39 -0.60 19.23
CA LEU A 29 1.54 -0.53 18.33
C LEU A 29 1.94 0.93 18.02
N GLY A 30 0.95 1.81 17.87
CA GLY A 30 1.16 3.24 17.66
C GLY A 30 1.84 3.97 18.82
N GLN A 31 1.97 3.36 20.01
CA GLN A 31 2.77 3.93 21.11
C GLN A 31 4.28 3.85 20.84
N HIS A 32 4.71 2.99 19.91
CA HIS A 32 6.12 2.88 19.55
C HIS A 32 6.53 4.05 18.63
N PRO A 33 7.59 4.81 18.94
CA PRO A 33 7.92 6.06 18.24
C PRO A 33 8.29 5.89 16.74
N ASN A 34 8.62 4.67 16.33
CA ASN A 34 8.93 4.33 14.93
C ASN A 34 7.78 3.63 14.19
N ILE A 35 6.61 3.47 14.83
CA ILE A 35 5.43 2.87 14.20
C ILE A 35 4.39 3.97 14.00
N ILE A 36 3.87 4.01 12.79
CA ILE A 36 2.91 5.00 12.34
C ILE A 36 1.54 4.29 12.31
N PRO A 37 0.64 4.53 13.27
CA PRO A 37 -0.69 3.94 13.24
C PRO A 37 -1.53 4.65 12.16
N GLU A 38 -2.26 3.86 11.37
CA GLU A 38 -3.18 4.33 10.34
C GLU A 38 -4.61 3.90 10.66
N GLU A 39 -5.58 4.64 10.13
CA GLU A 39 -7.00 4.34 10.27
C GLU A 39 -7.41 3.11 9.43
N GLU A 40 -8.62 2.61 9.66
CA GLU A 40 -9.13 1.41 8.99
C GLU A 40 -9.10 1.53 7.46
N SER A 41 -8.36 0.63 6.80
CA SER A 41 -8.16 0.62 5.35
C SER A 41 -9.16 -0.33 4.64
N ASN A 42 -10.45 -0.20 4.94
CA ASN A 42 -11.50 -1.10 4.42
C ASN A 42 -11.60 -1.12 2.88
N TRP A 43 -11.11 -0.07 2.21
CA TRP A 43 -11.06 0.05 0.75
C TRP A 43 -9.93 -0.77 0.10
N LEU A 44 -8.83 -1.02 0.82
CA LEU A 44 -7.60 -1.56 0.23
C LEU A 44 -7.77 -3.01 -0.24
N GLY A 45 -8.49 -3.83 0.52
CA GLY A 45 -8.80 -5.21 0.16
C GLY A 45 -9.62 -5.32 -1.13
N PRO A 46 -10.82 -4.69 -1.20
CA PRO A 46 -11.61 -4.63 -2.42
C PRO A 46 -10.83 -4.05 -3.62
N PHE A 47 -10.08 -2.97 -3.40
CA PHE A 47 -9.25 -2.37 -4.45
C PHE A 47 -8.20 -3.34 -5.01
N ALA A 48 -7.53 -4.12 -4.16
CA ALA A 48 -6.54 -5.10 -4.61
C ALA A 48 -7.18 -6.20 -5.49
N ILE A 49 -8.42 -6.60 -5.17
CA ILE A 49 -9.20 -7.55 -5.99
C ILE A 49 -9.52 -6.91 -7.35
N ASP A 50 -10.03 -5.68 -7.36
CA ASP A 50 -10.36 -4.96 -8.59
C ASP A 50 -9.14 -4.74 -9.48
N ALA A 51 -7.99 -4.42 -8.89
CA ALA A 51 -6.73 -4.28 -9.60
C ALA A 51 -6.28 -5.61 -10.24
N ALA A 52 -6.42 -6.73 -9.53
CA ALA A 52 -6.13 -8.05 -10.09
C ALA A 52 -7.09 -8.44 -11.23
N VAL A 53 -8.37 -8.09 -11.11
CA VAL A 53 -9.35 -8.29 -12.19
C VAL A 53 -9.04 -7.41 -13.39
N ALA A 54 -8.64 -6.15 -13.17
CA ALA A 54 -8.22 -5.23 -14.23
C ALA A 54 -6.97 -5.76 -14.96
N PHE A 55 -6.00 -6.32 -14.23
CA PHE A 55 -4.85 -7.00 -14.82
C PHE A 55 -5.29 -8.14 -15.75
N HIS A 56 -6.18 -9.00 -15.29
CA HIS A 56 -6.68 -10.11 -16.10
C HIS A 56 -7.35 -9.59 -17.39
N ARG A 57 -8.24 -8.59 -17.29
CA ARG A 57 -8.87 -7.97 -18.46
C ARG A 57 -7.85 -7.38 -19.44
N GLY A 58 -6.80 -6.74 -18.92
CA GLY A 58 -5.72 -6.14 -19.72
C GLY A 58 -4.73 -7.14 -20.33
N SER A 59 -4.73 -8.39 -19.87
CA SER A 59 -3.77 -9.43 -20.29
C SER A 59 -4.39 -10.60 -21.07
N VAL A 60 -5.71 -10.85 -20.96
CA VAL A 60 -6.44 -11.98 -21.59
C VAL A 60 -6.27 -12.08 -23.10
N ARG A 61 -5.99 -10.98 -23.80
CA ARG A 61 -5.86 -10.96 -25.27
C ARG A 61 -4.44 -11.26 -25.78
N GLY A 62 -3.56 -11.82 -24.95
CA GLY A 62 -2.16 -12.09 -25.31
C GLY A 62 -1.49 -10.81 -25.83
N GLU A 63 -0.77 -10.89 -26.95
CA GLU A 63 -0.09 -9.74 -27.57
C GLU A 63 -1.02 -8.57 -28.00
N ARG A 64 -2.35 -8.77 -27.99
CA ARG A 64 -3.33 -7.70 -28.29
C ARG A 64 -3.86 -7.00 -27.02
N GLY A 65 -3.51 -7.46 -25.83
CA GLY A 65 -3.82 -6.79 -24.57
C GLY A 65 -2.67 -5.88 -24.17
N GLN A 66 -2.96 -4.62 -23.80
CA GLN A 66 -1.91 -3.62 -23.51
C GLN A 66 -0.88 -4.12 -22.47
N LEU A 67 -1.32 -4.77 -21.40
CA LEU A 67 -0.42 -5.23 -20.34
C LEU A 67 0.49 -6.36 -20.84
N SER A 68 -0.10 -7.36 -21.51
CA SER A 68 0.66 -8.48 -22.10
C SER A 68 1.59 -8.03 -23.22
N ALA A 69 1.17 -7.09 -24.07
CA ALA A 69 1.98 -6.53 -25.15
C ALA A 69 3.21 -5.77 -24.64
N ASN A 70 3.13 -5.23 -23.42
CA ASN A 70 4.25 -4.56 -22.74
C ASN A 70 4.98 -5.50 -21.76
N PHE A 71 4.68 -6.80 -21.77
CA PHE A 71 5.29 -7.80 -20.89
C PHE A 71 5.15 -7.49 -19.38
N ILE A 72 4.13 -6.71 -19.01
CA ILE A 72 3.88 -6.33 -17.62
C ILE A 72 3.33 -7.53 -16.88
N GLN A 73 3.98 -7.91 -15.78
CA GLN A 73 3.55 -9.00 -14.94
C GLN A 73 2.52 -8.54 -13.90
N ARG A 74 1.70 -9.48 -13.40
CA ARG A 74 0.67 -9.17 -12.41
C ARG A 74 1.30 -8.63 -11.13
N GLU A 75 2.37 -9.26 -10.70
CA GLU A 75 3.11 -8.94 -9.48
C GLU A 75 3.74 -7.55 -9.59
N GLU A 76 4.27 -7.21 -10.76
CA GLU A 76 4.84 -5.89 -11.05
C GLU A 76 3.76 -4.79 -10.95
N LEU A 77 2.61 -4.99 -11.59
CA LEU A 77 1.50 -4.03 -11.52
C LEU A 77 1.01 -3.84 -10.07
N LEU A 78 0.74 -4.94 -9.35
CA LEU A 78 0.23 -4.88 -7.98
C LEU A 78 1.26 -4.28 -7.01
N SER A 79 2.54 -4.61 -7.17
CA SER A 79 3.62 -4.02 -6.38
C SER A 79 3.77 -2.53 -6.65
N GLY A 80 3.71 -2.10 -7.92
CA GLY A 80 3.76 -0.69 -8.31
C GLY A 80 2.60 0.12 -7.72
N LEU A 81 1.38 -0.41 -7.79
CA LEU A 81 0.21 0.19 -7.15
C LEU A 81 0.38 0.29 -5.62
N GLY A 82 0.84 -0.79 -4.98
CA GLY A 82 1.10 -0.80 -3.54
C GLY A 82 2.15 0.22 -3.10
N GLN A 83 3.25 0.34 -3.86
CA GLN A 83 4.30 1.34 -3.60
C GLN A 83 3.74 2.77 -3.76
N ALA A 84 2.97 3.03 -4.82
CA ALA A 84 2.36 4.34 -5.05
C ALA A 84 1.38 4.74 -3.92
N ILE A 85 0.57 3.79 -3.44
CA ILE A 85 -0.34 4.02 -2.30
C ILE A 85 0.47 4.35 -1.04
N ASN A 86 1.49 3.55 -0.73
CA ASN A 86 2.33 3.78 0.46
C ASN A 86 3.02 5.15 0.42
N GLU A 87 3.62 5.51 -0.72
CA GLU A 87 4.26 6.81 -0.92
C GLU A 87 3.25 7.97 -0.75
N LEU A 88 2.03 7.80 -1.27
CA LEU A 88 0.96 8.80 -1.13
C LEU A 88 0.56 9.00 0.34
N ILE A 89 0.36 7.92 1.11
CA ILE A 89 -0.01 7.99 2.53
C ILE A 89 1.12 8.63 3.35
N VAL A 90 2.34 8.13 3.24
CA VAL A 90 3.50 8.62 4.00
C VAL A 90 3.81 10.09 3.66
N SER A 91 3.73 10.48 2.39
CA SER A 91 4.02 11.86 1.97
C SER A 91 2.97 12.86 2.46
N HIS A 92 1.69 12.50 2.53
CA HIS A 92 0.66 13.38 3.08
C HIS A 92 0.85 13.58 4.58
N ARG A 93 1.20 12.53 5.32
CA ARG A 93 1.44 12.61 6.76
C ARG A 93 2.61 13.52 7.12
N ARG A 94 3.74 13.42 6.41
CA ARG A 94 4.88 14.32 6.60
C ARG A 94 4.49 15.80 6.46
N LYS A 95 3.63 16.13 5.49
CA LYS A 95 3.14 17.51 5.33
C LYS A 95 2.34 17.97 6.55
N PHE A 96 1.54 17.11 7.18
CA PHE A 96 0.79 17.46 8.39
C PHE A 96 1.69 17.63 9.63
N GLU A 97 2.70 16.77 9.78
CA GLU A 97 3.69 16.89 10.86
C GLU A 97 4.50 18.20 10.74
N ASP A 98 4.92 18.58 9.53
CA ASP A 98 5.64 19.83 9.26
C ASP A 98 4.77 21.08 9.46
N ILE A 99 3.45 20.99 9.21
CA ILE A 99 2.49 22.08 9.45
C ILE A 99 2.27 22.29 10.95
N ASN A 100 2.22 21.21 11.75
CA ASN A 100 2.00 21.29 13.19
C ASN A 100 3.25 21.71 13.99
N LEU A 101 4.42 21.76 13.33
CA LEU A 101 5.69 22.24 13.91
C LEU A 101 5.99 23.71 13.60
N ARG A 102 5.08 24.43 12.93
CA ARG A 102 5.14 25.88 12.66
C ARG A 102 4.11 26.65 13.48
#